data_AF-T0JSJ7-F1
#
_entry.id   AF-T0JSJ7-F1
#
_cell.length_a   1.000
_cell.length_b   1.000
_cell.length_c   1.000
_cell.angle_alpha   90.00
_cell.angle_beta   90.00
_cell.angle_gamma   90.00
#
_symmetry.space_group_name_H-M   'P 1'
#
loop_
_entity.id
_entity.type
_entity.pdbx_description
1 polymer ?
#
loop_
_entity_poly.entity_id
_entity_poly.type
_entity_poly.pdbx_seq_one_letter_code
_entity_poly.pdbx_strand_id
1 'polypeptide(L)'
;MGLMSSLDERNAENLFLFSLLTIFFALASGRYLKESAVVWESAFPDWTFLLSGACSLIKLLNARIYDGPLLPIIRYATERFFTARDETSAHPENLENLRKLIGSNCQDENLLDIYNYAIDELRHPLSLALHGGGHGMDIMDMFIWKYFVAEDFLPLLKTPETNQEAVVIYAHFCIVLGKLESQWWLQGWAKHLISQAWALLDESYKPWIQWPMEELGWVPPQ
;
A
#
# COMPACT_ATOMS: atom_id res chain seq x y z
N MET A 1 6.45 -31.29 5.59
CA MET A 1 7.40 -30.33 6.19
C MET A 1 8.74 -30.48 5.48
N GLY A 2 8.97 -29.75 4.39
CA GLY A 2 10.23 -29.87 3.61
C GLY A 2 10.51 -28.72 2.65
N LEU A 3 9.71 -27.66 2.66
CA LEU A 3 9.90 -26.46 1.82
C LEU A 3 10.66 -25.33 2.54
N MET A 4 10.95 -25.48 3.84
CA MET A 4 11.60 -24.43 4.65
C MET A 4 13.03 -24.78 5.08
N SER A 5 13.56 -25.96 4.76
CA SER A 5 14.89 -26.39 5.22
C SER A 5 16.04 -26.01 4.27
N SER A 6 15.75 -25.54 3.06
CA SER A 6 16.73 -24.95 2.15
C SER A 6 16.06 -23.89 1.28
N LEU A 7 16.33 -22.61 1.57
CA LEU A 7 16.02 -21.48 0.69
C LEU A 7 16.99 -21.51 -0.51
N ASP A 8 16.76 -22.48 -1.38
CA ASP A 8 17.32 -22.54 -2.73
C ASP A 8 16.56 -21.57 -3.65
N GLU A 9 17.19 -21.06 -4.69
CA GLU A 9 16.64 -20.03 -5.59
C GLU A 9 15.30 -20.47 -6.20
N ARG A 10 15.20 -21.75 -6.59
CA ARG A 10 13.98 -22.34 -7.12
C ARG A 10 12.84 -22.41 -6.09
N ASN A 11 13.16 -22.57 -4.81
CA ASN A 11 12.15 -22.53 -3.75
C ASN A 11 11.70 -21.09 -3.50
N ALA A 12 12.60 -20.11 -3.56
CA ALA A 12 12.26 -18.69 -3.45
C ALA A 12 11.35 -18.23 -4.59
N GLU A 13 11.60 -18.67 -5.83
CA GLU A 13 10.75 -18.38 -6.99
C GLU A 13 9.31 -18.90 -6.82
N ASN A 14 9.18 -20.18 -6.46
CA ASN A 14 7.88 -20.81 -6.25
C ASN A 14 7.11 -20.15 -5.11
N LEU A 15 7.80 -19.83 -4.00
CA LEU A 15 7.20 -19.14 -2.86
C LEU A 15 6.79 -17.70 -3.22
N PHE A 16 7.57 -17.01 -4.05
CA PHE A 16 7.22 -15.68 -4.53
C PHE A 16 5.95 -15.71 -5.38
N LEU A 17 5.88 -16.59 -6.39
CA LEU A 17 4.71 -16.76 -7.24
C LEU A 17 3.47 -17.16 -6.44
N PHE A 18 3.63 -18.12 -5.52
CA PHE A 18 2.54 -18.53 -4.63
C PHE A 18 2.04 -17.37 -3.77
N SER A 19 2.95 -16.56 -3.21
CA SER A 19 2.59 -15.40 -2.39
C SER A 19 1.85 -14.34 -3.22
N LEU A 20 2.34 -14.05 -4.43
CA LEU A 20 1.69 -13.11 -5.34
C LEU A 20 0.28 -13.57 -5.72
N LEU A 21 0.12 -14.85 -6.09
CA LEU A 21 -1.21 -15.42 -6.40
C LEU A 21 -2.14 -15.39 -5.19
N THR A 22 -1.62 -15.63 -3.98
CA THR A 22 -2.41 -15.56 -2.74
C THR A 22 -2.94 -14.14 -2.50
N ILE A 23 -2.15 -13.11 -2.80
CA ILE A 23 -2.58 -11.70 -2.69
C ILE A 23 -3.69 -11.40 -3.68
N PHE A 24 -3.55 -11.82 -4.95
CA PHE A 24 -4.62 -11.66 -5.94
C PHE A 24 -5.90 -12.40 -5.52
N PHE A 25 -5.76 -13.62 -4.98
CA PHE A 25 -6.89 -14.38 -4.49
C PHE A 25 -7.57 -13.68 -3.31
N ALA A 26 -6.81 -13.16 -2.34
CA ALA A 26 -7.34 -12.43 -1.18
C ALA A 26 -8.07 -11.14 -1.60
N LEU A 27 -7.51 -10.39 -2.56
CA LEU A 27 -8.14 -9.19 -3.11
C LEU A 27 -9.43 -9.51 -3.86
N ALA A 28 -9.43 -10.57 -4.66
CA ALA A 28 -10.61 -11.01 -5.39
C ALA A 28 -11.69 -11.59 -4.46
N SER A 29 -11.29 -12.37 -3.44
CA SER A 29 -12.19 -13.07 -2.53
C SER A 29 -12.77 -12.19 -1.44
N GLY A 30 -12.07 -11.14 -1.02
CA GLY A 30 -12.56 -10.18 -0.03
C GLY A 30 -13.89 -9.51 -0.41
N ARG A 31 -14.24 -9.50 -1.72
CA ARG A 31 -15.56 -9.07 -2.19
C ARG A 31 -16.70 -10.00 -1.78
N TYR A 32 -16.46 -11.30 -1.65
CA TYR A 32 -17.44 -12.27 -1.15
C TYR A 32 -17.53 -12.26 0.38
N LEU A 33 -16.46 -11.83 1.07
CA LEU A 33 -16.45 -11.71 2.53
C LEU A 33 -17.17 -10.44 3.04
N LYS A 34 -17.54 -9.52 2.15
CA LYS A 34 -18.35 -8.32 2.45
C LYS A 34 -19.72 -8.66 3.06
N GLU A 35 -20.20 -9.89 2.88
CA GLU A 35 -21.47 -10.39 3.42
C GLU A 35 -21.32 -11.10 4.78
N SER A 36 -20.10 -11.36 5.25
CA SER A 36 -19.85 -11.97 6.55
C SER A 36 -19.15 -10.99 7.46
N ALA A 37 -19.90 -10.38 8.38
CA ALA A 37 -19.41 -9.45 9.40
C ALA A 37 -18.37 -10.05 10.37
N VAL A 38 -17.95 -11.30 10.18
CA VAL A 38 -17.24 -12.13 11.16
C VAL A 38 -15.73 -12.26 10.89
N VAL A 39 -15.20 -11.79 9.74
CA VAL A 39 -13.87 -12.27 9.28
C VAL A 39 -12.70 -11.29 9.49
N TRP A 40 -12.91 -10.09 10.03
CA TRP A 40 -11.81 -9.14 10.23
C TRP A 40 -11.48 -9.01 11.74
N GLU A 41 -10.61 -9.89 12.24
CA GLU A 41 -10.00 -9.72 13.58
C GLU A 41 -8.98 -8.56 13.60
N SER A 42 -8.50 -8.14 12.42
CA SER A 42 -7.55 -7.07 12.21
C SER A 42 -8.23 -5.77 11.77
N ALA A 43 -7.66 -4.62 12.19
CA ALA A 43 -8.17 -3.29 11.85
C ALA A 43 -8.20 -3.01 10.33
N PHE A 44 -7.30 -3.65 9.58
CA PHE A 44 -7.24 -3.59 8.12
C PHE A 44 -7.20 -5.00 7.52
N PRO A 45 -7.66 -5.19 6.26
CA PRO A 45 -7.74 -6.50 5.63
C PRO A 45 -6.37 -7.18 5.55
N ASP A 46 -6.33 -8.50 5.72
CA ASP A 46 -5.09 -9.28 5.79
C ASP A 46 -4.17 -9.09 4.57
N TRP A 47 -4.74 -8.89 3.38
CA TRP A 47 -3.97 -8.65 2.16
C TRP A 47 -3.08 -7.40 2.22
N THR A 48 -3.41 -6.46 3.11
CA THR A 48 -2.55 -5.31 3.46
C THR A 48 -1.16 -5.82 3.85
N PHE A 49 -1.09 -6.87 4.66
CA PHE A 49 0.15 -7.43 5.23
C PHE A 49 0.72 -8.63 4.44
N LEU A 50 -0.09 -9.28 3.59
CA LEU A 50 0.35 -10.46 2.82
C LEU A 50 1.55 -10.18 1.89
N LEU A 51 1.71 -8.93 1.42
CA LEU A 51 2.83 -8.57 0.54
C LEU A 51 4.18 -8.55 1.28
N SER A 52 4.20 -8.32 2.60
CA SER A 52 5.46 -8.22 3.35
C SER A 52 6.32 -9.48 3.21
N GLY A 53 5.70 -10.67 3.22
CA GLY A 53 6.41 -11.94 2.98
C GLY A 53 6.97 -12.08 1.56
N ALA A 54 6.23 -11.60 0.56
CA ALA A 54 6.69 -11.59 -0.83
C ALA A 54 7.84 -10.58 -1.05
N CYS A 55 7.81 -9.43 -0.37
CA CYS A 55 8.87 -8.43 -0.41
C CYS A 55 10.21 -8.98 0.07
N SER A 56 10.23 -9.75 1.18
CA SER A 56 11.45 -10.38 1.68
C SER A 56 12.04 -11.36 0.67
N LEU A 57 11.20 -12.08 -0.09
CA LEU A 57 11.65 -12.97 -1.17
C LEU A 57 12.25 -12.17 -2.35
N ILE A 58 11.64 -11.05 -2.75
CA ILE A 58 12.21 -10.17 -3.78
C ILE A 58 13.58 -9.64 -3.34
N LYS A 59 13.73 -9.19 -2.09
CA LYS A 59 15.01 -8.70 -1.54
C LYS A 59 16.09 -9.78 -1.62
N LEU A 60 15.74 -11.02 -1.27
CA LEU A 60 16.65 -12.16 -1.38
C LEU A 60 17.08 -12.43 -2.82
N LEU A 61 16.14 -12.39 -3.78
CA LEU A 61 16.43 -12.61 -5.19
C LEU A 61 17.32 -11.49 -5.76
N ASN A 62 16.98 -10.22 -5.49
CA ASN A 62 17.78 -9.07 -5.95
C ASN A 62 19.23 -9.10 -5.43
N ALA A 63 19.46 -9.55 -4.19
CA ALA A 63 20.79 -9.64 -3.61
C ALA A 63 21.71 -10.66 -4.33
N ARG A 64 21.15 -11.58 -5.12
CA ARG A 64 21.88 -12.69 -5.76
C ARG A 64 22.19 -12.48 -7.24
N ILE A 65 21.95 -11.29 -7.80
CA ILE A 65 22.07 -11.03 -9.25
C ILE A 65 21.21 -12.05 -10.02
N TYR A 66 19.94 -12.09 -9.66
CA TYR A 66 18.99 -13.07 -10.16
C TYR A 66 18.82 -13.02 -11.69
N ASP A 67 18.99 -14.18 -12.35
CA ASP A 67 18.82 -14.37 -13.80
C ASP A 67 17.83 -15.51 -14.12
N GLY A 68 16.80 -15.66 -13.29
CA GLY A 68 15.78 -16.71 -13.42
C GLY A 68 14.46 -16.25 -14.06
N PRO A 69 13.42 -17.11 -14.06
CA PRO A 69 12.13 -16.84 -14.71
C PRO A 69 11.36 -15.62 -14.21
N LEU A 70 11.63 -15.11 -13.01
CA LEU A 70 11.00 -13.90 -12.47
C LEU A 70 11.64 -12.61 -13.00
N LEU A 71 12.74 -12.69 -13.73
CA LEU A 71 13.50 -11.54 -14.21
C LEU A 71 12.63 -10.56 -15.01
N PRO A 72 11.70 -10.98 -15.89
CA PRO A 72 10.80 -10.06 -16.57
C PRO A 72 9.91 -9.25 -15.62
N ILE A 73 9.41 -9.86 -14.54
CA ILE A 73 8.58 -9.17 -13.54
C ILE A 73 9.43 -8.17 -12.75
N ILE A 74 10.63 -8.57 -12.34
CA ILE A 74 11.57 -7.69 -11.63
C ILE A 74 11.94 -6.51 -12.52
N ARG A 75 12.31 -6.75 -13.78
CA ARG A 75 12.65 -5.70 -14.74
C ARG A 75 11.49 -4.74 -14.97
N TYR A 76 10.27 -5.27 -15.15
CA TYR A 76 9.09 -4.42 -15.31
C TYR A 76 8.80 -3.58 -14.05
N ALA A 77 8.93 -4.16 -12.85
CA ALA A 77 8.82 -3.42 -11.60
C ALA A 77 9.86 -2.30 -11.51
N THR A 78 11.10 -2.58 -11.90
CA THR A 78 12.19 -1.60 -11.93
C THR A 78 11.92 -0.48 -12.96
N GLU A 79 11.47 -0.82 -14.16
CA GLU A 79 11.08 0.15 -15.19
C GLU A 79 9.95 1.07 -14.69
N ARG A 80 8.91 0.50 -14.07
CA ARG A 80 7.82 1.26 -13.44
C ARG A 80 8.33 2.18 -12.32
N PHE A 81 9.21 1.67 -11.47
CA PHE A 81 9.82 2.43 -10.38
C PHE A 81 10.52 3.71 -10.87
N PHE A 82 11.32 3.59 -11.94
CA PHE A 82 12.00 4.74 -12.54
C PHE A 82 11.05 5.66 -13.29
N THR A 83 10.13 5.09 -14.09
CA THR A 83 9.13 5.85 -14.84
C THR A 83 8.28 6.73 -13.92
N ALA A 84 7.79 6.16 -12.82
CA ALA A 84 7.00 6.90 -11.85
C ALA A 84 7.78 8.09 -11.30
N ARG A 85 9.08 7.94 -11.02
CA ARG A 85 9.96 8.98 -10.47
C ARG A 85 10.30 10.09 -11.49
N ASP A 86 10.50 9.72 -12.74
CA ASP A 86 10.80 10.67 -13.82
C ASP A 86 9.56 11.50 -14.21
N GLU A 87 8.38 10.87 -14.23
CA GLU A 87 7.11 11.53 -14.55
C GLU A 87 6.53 12.33 -13.37
N THR A 88 7.06 12.15 -12.14
CA THR A 88 6.63 12.88 -10.94
C THR A 88 7.05 14.35 -11.06
N SER A 89 6.26 15.14 -11.77
CA SER A 89 6.44 16.59 -11.91
C SER A 89 5.60 17.38 -10.90
N ALA A 90 4.46 16.82 -10.44
CA ALA A 90 3.66 17.41 -9.38
C ALA A 90 4.10 16.93 -7.99
N HIS A 91 4.40 17.88 -7.12
CA HIS A 91 4.39 17.68 -5.69
C HIS A 91 2.96 18.00 -5.22
N PRO A 92 2.13 17.01 -4.86
CA PRO A 92 0.78 17.30 -4.39
C PRO A 92 0.90 18.14 -3.12
N GLU A 93 0.46 19.40 -3.16
CA GLU A 93 0.52 20.32 -2.00
C GLU A 93 -0.11 19.67 -0.76
N ASN A 94 -1.12 18.84 -0.96
CA ASN A 94 -1.78 18.05 0.09
C ASN A 94 -0.82 17.09 0.84
N LEU A 95 0.12 16.43 0.15
CA LEU A 95 1.09 15.55 0.83
C LEU A 95 2.13 16.33 1.62
N GLU A 96 2.53 17.51 1.12
CA GLU A 96 3.45 18.38 1.85
C GLU A 96 2.77 18.97 3.09
N ASN A 97 1.48 19.32 2.98
CA ASN A 97 0.68 19.73 4.12
C ASN A 97 0.52 18.58 5.14
N LEU A 98 0.28 17.34 4.68
CA LEU A 98 0.23 16.16 5.53
C LEU A 98 1.56 15.95 6.27
N ARG A 99 2.70 16.03 5.55
CA ARG A 99 4.04 15.92 6.15
C ARG A 99 4.24 16.94 7.27
N LYS A 100 3.83 18.20 7.06
CA LYS A 100 3.93 19.25 8.08
C LYS A 100 3.04 18.97 9.30
N LEU A 101 1.81 18.49 9.08
CA LEU A 101 0.88 18.13 10.15
C LEU A 101 1.41 16.97 11.00
N ILE A 102 1.95 15.93 10.36
CA ILE A 102 2.58 14.81 11.08
C ILE A 102 3.82 15.30 11.84
N GLY A 103 4.66 16.12 11.22
CA GLY A 103 5.85 16.68 11.86
C GLY A 103 5.55 17.59 13.06
N SER A 104 4.37 18.22 13.13
CA SER A 104 3.96 19.02 14.29
C SER A 104 3.34 18.18 15.43
N ASN A 105 2.83 16.99 15.12
CA ASN A 105 2.07 16.17 16.07
C ASN A 105 2.86 14.97 16.60
N CYS A 106 3.71 14.38 15.78
CA CYS A 106 4.51 13.22 16.15
C CYS A 106 5.72 13.66 16.97
N GLN A 107 5.84 13.16 18.20
CA GLN A 107 6.95 13.48 19.11
C GLN A 107 8.12 12.49 19.00
N ASP A 108 7.88 11.31 18.43
CA ASP A 108 8.89 10.26 18.27
C ASP A 108 9.61 10.43 16.93
N GLU A 109 10.89 10.78 16.98
CA GLU A 109 11.72 11.00 15.79
C GLU A 109 11.82 9.76 14.90
N ASN A 110 11.87 8.55 15.48
CA ASN A 110 11.95 7.32 14.68
C ASN A 110 10.65 7.04 13.93
N LEU A 111 9.50 7.24 14.59
CA LEU A 111 8.20 7.11 13.92
C LEU A 111 8.02 8.19 12.86
N LEU A 112 8.47 9.41 13.13
CA LEU A 112 8.42 10.50 12.18
C LEU A 112 9.24 10.18 10.91
N ASP A 113 10.41 9.56 11.05
CA ASP A 113 11.21 9.10 9.91
C ASP A 113 10.50 8.03 9.09
N ILE A 114 9.85 7.05 9.74
CA ILE A 114 9.05 6.01 9.07
C ILE A 114 7.87 6.64 8.30
N TYR A 115 7.18 7.60 8.91
CA TYR A 115 6.06 8.30 8.27
C TYR A 115 6.50 9.16 7.08
N ASN A 116 7.59 9.91 7.25
CA ASN A 116 8.16 10.72 6.18
C ASN A 116 8.59 9.87 5.00
N TYR A 117 9.23 8.72 5.26
CA TYR A 117 9.61 7.77 4.23
C TYR A 117 8.38 7.22 3.49
N ALA A 118 7.33 6.83 4.21
CA ALA A 118 6.09 6.35 3.60
C ALA A 118 5.41 7.42 2.72
N ILE A 119 5.46 8.70 3.12
CA ILE A 119 4.95 9.83 2.34
C ILE A 119 5.79 10.08 1.09
N ASP A 120 7.12 10.05 1.20
CA ASP A 120 8.02 10.24 0.06
C ASP A 120 7.78 9.19 -1.02
N GLU A 121 7.67 7.93 -0.60
CA GLU A 121 7.36 6.83 -1.52
C GLU A 121 5.94 6.94 -2.08
N LEU A 122 4.96 7.42 -1.29
CA LEU A 122 3.58 7.58 -1.73
C LEU A 122 3.42 8.68 -2.79
N ARG A 123 4.29 9.69 -2.77
CA ARG A 123 4.26 10.82 -3.70
C ARG A 123 4.27 10.37 -5.16
N HIS A 124 5.02 9.31 -5.48
CA HIS A 124 5.18 8.80 -6.83
C HIS A 124 3.88 8.21 -7.42
N PRO A 125 3.29 7.14 -6.87
CA PRO A 125 2.04 6.60 -7.38
C PRO A 125 0.88 7.60 -7.24
N LEU A 126 0.92 8.51 -6.27
CA LEU A 126 -0.13 9.52 -6.11
C LEU A 126 -0.06 10.60 -7.19
N SER A 127 1.15 11.05 -7.57
CA SER A 127 1.31 11.96 -8.71
C SER A 127 0.78 11.33 -10.00
N LEU A 128 1.08 10.05 -10.25
CA LEU A 128 0.51 9.30 -11.38
C LEU A 128 -1.02 9.20 -11.30
N ALA A 129 -1.57 8.98 -10.10
CA ALA A 129 -3.02 8.87 -9.89
C ALA A 129 -3.76 10.19 -10.21
N LEU A 130 -3.13 11.33 -9.94
CA LEU A 130 -3.71 12.65 -10.16
C LEU A 130 -3.49 13.15 -11.60
N HIS A 131 -2.35 12.82 -12.21
CA HIS A 131 -2.05 13.19 -13.59
C HIS A 131 -2.87 12.36 -14.58
N GLY A 132 -3.52 13.04 -15.54
CA GLY A 132 -4.29 12.38 -16.58
C GLY A 132 -5.40 11.45 -16.05
N GLY A 133 -5.87 11.65 -14.81
CA GLY A 133 -6.87 10.78 -14.18
C GLY A 133 -6.40 9.35 -13.90
N GLY A 134 -5.09 9.12 -13.79
CA GLY A 134 -4.51 7.78 -13.60
C GLY A 134 -4.31 7.01 -14.90
N HIS A 135 -4.48 7.66 -16.07
CA HIS A 135 -4.15 7.05 -17.36
C HIS A 135 -2.64 6.76 -17.44
N GLY A 136 -2.27 5.48 -17.38
CA GLY A 136 -0.87 5.04 -17.33
C GLY A 136 -0.45 4.42 -16.00
N MET A 137 -1.34 4.39 -15.01
CA MET A 137 -1.13 3.60 -13.80
C MET A 137 -1.22 2.10 -14.06
N ASP A 138 -0.41 1.35 -13.33
CA ASP A 138 -0.36 -0.09 -13.32
C ASP A 138 -0.45 -0.58 -11.86
N ILE A 139 -0.94 -1.81 -11.67
CA ILE A 139 -0.98 -2.44 -10.34
C ILE A 139 0.40 -2.46 -9.67
N MET A 140 1.47 -2.54 -10.46
CA MET A 140 2.83 -2.51 -9.94
C MET A 140 3.13 -1.24 -9.17
N ASP A 141 2.51 -0.10 -9.48
CA ASP A 141 2.74 1.15 -8.72
C ASP A 141 2.25 1.03 -7.26
N MET A 142 1.11 0.36 -7.08
CA MET A 142 0.57 0.03 -5.76
C MET A 142 1.51 -0.93 -5.01
N PHE A 143 2.00 -1.97 -5.69
CA PHE A 143 2.90 -2.95 -5.08
C PHE A 143 4.28 -2.38 -4.78
N ILE A 144 4.79 -1.47 -5.59
CA ILE A 144 6.08 -0.79 -5.38
C ILE A 144 6.02 0.05 -4.11
N TRP A 145 4.97 0.85 -3.91
CA TRP A 145 4.81 1.60 -2.66
C TRP A 145 4.79 0.66 -1.46
N LYS A 146 3.91 -0.36 -1.50
CA LYS A 146 3.83 -1.37 -0.44
C LYS A 146 5.15 -2.08 -0.19
N TYR A 147 5.96 -2.31 -1.23
CA TYR A 147 7.27 -2.94 -1.11
C TYR A 147 8.23 -2.14 -0.24
N PHE A 148 8.28 -0.81 -0.43
CA PHE A 148 9.14 0.05 0.36
C PHE A 148 8.66 0.21 1.80
N VAL A 149 7.35 0.29 2.01
CA VAL A 149 6.78 0.54 3.35
C VAL A 149 6.48 -0.74 4.14
N ALA A 150 6.80 -1.92 3.59
CA ALA A 150 6.38 -3.22 4.12
C ALA A 150 6.93 -3.59 5.51
N GLU A 151 8.17 -3.18 5.81
CA GLU A 151 8.89 -3.62 7.01
C GLU A 151 8.59 -2.74 8.21
N ASP A 152 8.62 -1.42 8.04
CA ASP A 152 8.56 -0.50 9.18
C ASP A 152 7.17 0.16 9.32
N PHE A 153 6.55 0.55 8.21
CA PHE A 153 5.29 1.32 8.24
C PHE A 153 4.05 0.43 8.31
N LEU A 154 3.94 -0.62 7.47
CA LEU A 154 2.73 -1.47 7.47
C LEU A 154 2.43 -2.08 8.85
N PRO A 155 3.40 -2.55 9.66
CA PRO A 155 3.11 -3.05 11.00
C PRO A 155 2.45 -2.04 11.94
N LEU A 156 2.67 -0.74 11.75
CA LEU A 156 2.06 0.32 12.56
C LEU A 156 0.52 0.33 12.42
N LEU A 157 0.00 -0.10 11.28
CA LEU A 157 -1.44 -0.22 11.02
C LEU A 157 -2.12 -1.32 11.87
N LYS A 158 -1.35 -2.19 12.54
CA LYS A 158 -1.90 -3.21 13.44
C LYS A 158 -2.25 -2.67 14.82
N THR A 159 -1.75 -1.49 15.18
CA THR A 159 -2.04 -0.80 16.44
C THR A 159 -2.52 0.62 16.14
N PRO A 160 -3.68 0.76 15.47
CA PRO A 160 -4.18 2.05 15.00
C PRO A 160 -4.43 3.04 16.15
N GLU A 161 -4.72 2.56 17.36
CA GLU A 161 -4.97 3.40 18.53
C GLU A 161 -3.75 4.25 18.92
N THR A 162 -2.55 3.74 18.67
CA THR A 162 -1.28 4.44 18.97
C THR A 162 -0.65 5.08 17.74
N ASN A 163 -1.06 4.69 16.53
CA ASN A 163 -0.44 5.11 15.26
C ASN A 163 -1.47 5.72 14.31
N GLN A 164 -2.14 6.78 14.76
CA GLN A 164 -3.19 7.48 14.00
C GLN A 164 -2.63 8.07 12.69
N GLU A 165 -1.40 8.56 12.69
CA GLU A 165 -0.71 9.09 11.51
C GLU A 165 -0.51 8.00 10.44
N ALA A 166 -0.24 6.75 10.85
CA ALA A 166 -0.14 5.62 9.92
C ALA A 166 -1.48 5.39 9.20
N VAL A 167 -2.58 5.43 9.94
CA VAL A 167 -3.95 5.30 9.39
C VAL A 167 -4.23 6.43 8.41
N VAL A 168 -3.85 7.68 8.74
CA VAL A 168 -4.01 8.82 7.83
C VAL A 168 -3.20 8.62 6.54
N ILE A 169 -1.93 8.22 6.61
CA ILE A 169 -1.10 7.98 5.42
C ILE A 169 -1.72 6.85 4.57
N TYR A 170 -2.20 5.78 5.20
CA TYR A 170 -2.85 4.69 4.48
C TYR A 170 -4.17 5.10 3.81
N ALA A 171 -4.92 6.04 4.40
CA ALA A 171 -6.09 6.63 3.77
C ALA A 171 -5.71 7.43 2.50
N HIS A 172 -4.56 8.10 2.47
CA HIS A 172 -4.07 8.78 1.27
C HIS A 172 -3.68 7.78 0.16
N PHE A 173 -3.10 6.64 0.53
CA PHE A 173 -2.88 5.54 -0.40
C PHE A 173 -4.17 5.01 -1.04
N CYS A 174 -5.34 5.15 -0.39
CA CYS A 174 -6.60 4.74 -0.98
C CYS A 174 -6.94 5.50 -2.28
N ILE A 175 -6.41 6.71 -2.51
CA ILE A 175 -6.57 7.44 -3.78
C ILE A 175 -5.94 6.64 -4.93
N VAL A 176 -4.72 6.14 -4.72
CA VAL A 176 -3.98 5.28 -5.67
C VAL A 176 -4.80 4.03 -5.96
N LEU A 177 -5.31 3.38 -4.92
CA LEU A 177 -6.15 2.20 -5.06
C LEU A 177 -7.43 2.49 -5.87
N GLY A 178 -8.04 3.65 -5.64
CA GLY A 178 -9.24 4.11 -6.33
C GLY A 178 -9.05 4.23 -7.85
N LYS A 179 -7.89 4.67 -8.31
CA LYS A 179 -7.58 4.76 -9.76
C LYS A 179 -7.35 3.38 -10.39
N LEU A 180 -6.98 2.38 -9.59
CA LEU A 180 -6.76 1.00 -10.04
C LEU A 180 -8.04 0.14 -10.03
N GLU A 181 -9.19 0.67 -9.60
CA GLU A 181 -10.48 -0.05 -9.56
C GLU A 181 -11.07 -0.39 -10.94
N SER A 182 -10.41 -0.02 -12.05
CA SER A 182 -10.72 -0.58 -13.37
C SER A 182 -10.53 -2.11 -13.41
N GLN A 183 -9.65 -2.63 -12.56
CA GLN A 183 -9.45 -4.06 -12.37
C GLN A 183 -10.59 -4.62 -11.52
N TRP A 184 -11.30 -5.64 -12.03
CA TRP A 184 -12.48 -6.18 -11.34
C TRP A 184 -12.17 -6.51 -9.87
N TRP A 185 -11.05 -7.18 -9.58
CA TRP A 185 -10.62 -7.56 -8.22
C TRP A 185 -10.18 -6.43 -7.28
N LEU A 186 -10.10 -5.19 -7.75
CA LEU A 186 -9.90 -3.99 -6.90
C LEU A 186 -11.18 -3.19 -6.62
N GLN A 187 -12.27 -3.45 -7.34
CA GLN A 187 -13.48 -2.64 -7.26
C GLN A 187 -14.05 -2.54 -5.84
N GLY A 188 -14.25 -1.31 -5.39
CA GLY A 188 -14.81 -0.97 -4.09
C GLY A 188 -13.86 -1.08 -2.90
N TRP A 189 -12.60 -1.48 -3.10
CA TRP A 189 -11.63 -1.55 -2.01
C TRP A 189 -11.24 -0.16 -1.50
N ALA A 190 -11.08 0.85 -2.36
CA ALA A 190 -10.69 2.19 -1.92
C ALA A 190 -11.72 2.78 -0.96
N LYS A 191 -13.01 2.66 -1.31
CA LYS A 191 -14.12 3.12 -0.45
C LYS A 191 -14.26 2.30 0.82
N HIS A 192 -13.96 1.00 0.77
CA HIS A 192 -13.99 0.16 1.96
C HIS A 192 -12.86 0.53 2.93
N LEU A 193 -11.63 0.65 2.43
CA LEU A 193 -10.48 0.99 3.26
C LEU A 193 -10.60 2.39 3.86
N ILE A 194 -11.05 3.40 3.11
CA ILE A 194 -11.24 4.74 3.67
C ILE A 194 -12.35 4.77 4.74
N SER A 195 -13.39 3.93 4.60
CA SER A 195 -14.42 3.79 5.63
C SER A 195 -13.89 3.15 6.91
N GLN A 196 -12.97 2.17 6.79
CA GLN A 196 -12.29 1.56 7.93
C GLN A 196 -11.34 2.57 8.58
N ALA A 197 -10.53 3.28 7.79
CA ALA A 197 -9.67 4.33 8.29
C ALA A 197 -10.48 5.38 9.08
N TRP A 198 -11.59 5.86 8.53
CA TRP A 198 -12.47 6.81 9.24
C TRP A 198 -13.00 6.28 10.58
N ALA A 199 -13.36 5.00 10.65
CA ALA A 199 -13.86 4.38 11.88
C ALA A 199 -12.77 4.20 12.95
N LEU A 200 -11.50 4.06 12.54
CA LEU A 200 -10.35 3.90 13.43
C LEU A 200 -9.71 5.22 13.85
N LEU A 201 -9.97 6.30 13.10
CA LEU A 201 -9.40 7.61 13.39
C LEU A 201 -10.15 8.31 14.53
N ASP A 202 -9.38 8.90 15.44
CA ASP A 202 -9.90 9.84 16.42
C ASP A 202 -10.41 11.12 15.72
N GLU A 203 -11.33 11.83 16.39
CA GLU A 203 -11.96 13.04 15.84
C GLU A 203 -10.96 14.12 15.42
N SER A 204 -9.79 14.21 16.07
CA SER A 204 -8.75 15.17 15.72
C SER A 204 -8.03 14.86 14.40
N TYR A 205 -7.98 13.59 13.98
CA TYR A 205 -7.29 13.14 12.76
C TYR A 205 -8.23 13.01 11.56
N LYS A 206 -9.54 12.88 11.77
CA LYS A 206 -10.54 12.81 10.69
C LYS A 206 -10.44 13.94 9.64
N PRO A 207 -10.18 15.21 10.01
CA PRO A 207 -9.99 16.28 9.02
C PRO A 207 -8.79 16.04 8.09
N TRP A 208 -7.80 15.23 8.50
CA TRP A 208 -6.57 15.02 7.74
C TRP A 208 -6.80 14.12 6.53
N ILE A 209 -7.88 13.32 6.53
CA ILE A 209 -8.26 12.47 5.39
C ILE A 209 -9.34 13.09 4.51
N GLN A 210 -9.68 14.37 4.70
CA GLN A 210 -10.68 15.07 3.89
C GLN A 210 -10.35 15.02 2.39
N TRP A 211 -9.10 15.27 2.01
CA TRP A 211 -8.70 15.25 0.60
C TRP A 211 -8.88 13.85 -0.03
N PRO A 212 -8.39 12.74 0.59
CA PRO A 212 -8.72 11.39 0.13
C PRO A 212 -10.23 11.12 -0.01
N MET A 213 -11.06 11.63 0.88
CA MET A 213 -12.52 11.47 0.81
C MET A 213 -13.12 12.16 -0.42
N GLU A 214 -12.66 13.38 -0.71
CA GLU A 214 -13.07 14.15 -1.89
C GLU A 214 -12.67 13.45 -3.19
N GLU A 215 -11.40 13.02 -3.30
CA GLU A 215 -10.88 12.31 -4.49
C GLU A 215 -11.59 10.98 -4.76
N LEU A 216 -12.04 10.29 -3.71
CA LEU A 216 -12.77 9.02 -3.81
C LEU A 216 -14.29 9.19 -3.94
N GLY A 217 -14.81 10.41 -3.81
CA GLY A 217 -16.25 10.66 -3.72
C GLY A 217 -16.90 9.83 -2.61
N TRP A 218 -16.23 9.72 -1.47
CA TRP A 218 -16.72 9.02 -0.29
C TRP A 218 -17.13 10.04 0.77
N VAL A 219 -18.27 9.79 1.44
CA VAL A 219 -18.77 10.64 2.52
C VAL A 219 -18.92 9.81 3.79
N PRO A 220 -18.66 10.38 4.98
CA PRO A 220 -18.85 9.67 6.22
C PRO A 220 -20.31 9.26 6.42
N PRO A 221 -20.57 8.10 7.01
CA PRO A 221 -21.92 7.76 7.45
C PRO A 221 -22.40 8.79 8.49
N GLN A 222 -23.67 9.18 8.39
CA GLN A 222 -24.35 10.10 9.32
C GLN A 222 -24.62 9.44 10.67
#